data_AF-A0A949IJD5-F1
#
_entry.id   AF-A0A949IJD5-F1
#
_cell.length_a   1.000
_cell.length_b   1.000
_cell.length_c   1.000
_cell.angle_alpha   90.00
_cell.angle_beta   90.00
_cell.angle_gamma   90.00
#
_symmetry.space_group_name_H-M   'P 1'
#
loop_
_entity.id
_entity.type
_entity.pdbx_description
1 polymer ?
#
loop_
_entity_poly.entity_id
_entity_poly.type
_entity_poly.pdbx_seq_one_letter_code
_entity_poly.pdbx_strand_id
1 'polypeptide(L)'
;MSDKKVISLVCERACDLSSVTDTSGEVKEVSGLHVVKLPCSGMIQPLMIEAAMKAGAAGVIVTGCQIGDCYYREGNRMIRDRLLGNRPPGLKKTVDRRRVLALWLARPQKDRFLSEAKEFVKMVRDLPAEAAAKPTAAPKPQAKAAEKLEAQGKPEDAKAVDSVSTEAKTPVEKAADAKPNPSPDMPVNPDATVDGKKPTES
;
A
#
# COMPACT_ATOMS: atom_id res chain seq x y z
N MET A 1 -6.55 29.87 -14.57
CA MET A 1 -5.75 28.63 -14.72
C MET A 1 -6.23 27.68 -13.64
N SER A 2 -6.88 26.57 -13.99
CA SER A 2 -7.42 25.65 -12.99
C SER A 2 -6.30 25.10 -12.12
N ASP A 3 -6.44 25.25 -10.81
CA ASP A 3 -5.59 24.58 -9.82
C ASP A 3 -5.67 23.07 -10.04
N LYS A 4 -4.65 22.51 -10.69
CA LYS A 4 -4.55 21.08 -10.99
C LYS A 4 -4.33 20.34 -9.68
N LYS A 5 -5.42 19.85 -9.07
CA LYS A 5 -5.40 19.07 -7.83
C LYS A 5 -5.00 17.62 -8.12
N VAL A 6 -4.12 17.06 -7.29
CA VAL A 6 -3.74 15.65 -7.29
C VAL A 6 -4.30 15.00 -6.03
N ILE A 7 -4.97 13.85 -6.20
CA ILE A 7 -5.58 13.12 -5.10
C ILE A 7 -4.69 11.91 -4.76
N SER A 8 -4.34 11.73 -3.50
CA SER A 8 -3.58 10.58 -3.00
C SER A 8 -4.46 9.71 -2.12
N LEU A 9 -4.70 8.48 -2.54
CA LEU A 9 -5.38 7.45 -1.77
C LEU A 9 -4.33 6.67 -0.98
N VAL A 10 -4.28 6.88 0.33
CA VAL A 10 -3.20 6.38 1.19
C VAL A 10 -3.69 5.33 2.15
N CYS A 11 -3.04 4.17 2.14
CA CYS A 11 -3.16 3.19 3.22
C CYS A 11 -2.53 3.74 4.51
N GLU A 12 -3.32 3.82 5.58
CA GLU A 12 -2.87 4.29 6.89
C GLU A 12 -1.66 3.51 7.43
N ARG A 13 -1.59 2.21 7.13
CA ARG A 13 -0.48 1.33 7.51
C ARG A 13 0.73 1.37 6.57
N ALA A 14 0.68 2.11 5.47
CA ALA A 14 1.80 2.18 4.51
C ALA A 14 2.81 3.26 4.85
N CYS A 15 2.34 4.44 5.25
CA CYS A 15 3.18 5.60 5.53
C CYS A 15 2.50 6.46 6.58
N ASP A 16 3.23 6.88 7.62
CA ASP A 16 2.69 7.84 8.57
C ASP A 16 2.79 9.26 7.98
N LEU A 17 1.64 9.77 7.54
CA LEU A 17 1.51 11.14 7.01
C LEU A 17 0.87 12.10 8.02
N SER A 18 0.61 11.67 9.24
CA SER A 18 -0.16 12.45 10.22
C SER A 18 0.53 13.76 10.62
N SER A 19 1.87 13.81 10.54
CA SER A 19 2.64 15.03 10.81
C SER A 19 2.63 16.04 9.66
N VAL A 20 2.35 15.60 8.42
CA VAL A 20 2.47 16.42 7.20
C VAL A 20 1.10 16.80 6.61
N THR A 21 0.06 16.02 6.92
CA THR A 21 -1.32 16.31 6.50
C THR A 21 -2.06 17.14 7.53
N ASP A 22 -2.74 18.19 7.10
CA ASP A 22 -3.71 18.94 7.90
C ASP A 22 -5.08 18.23 7.97
N THR A 23 -5.99 18.77 8.80
CA THR A 23 -7.33 18.20 9.04
C THR A 23 -8.16 18.09 7.76
N SER A 24 -7.93 18.99 6.81
CA SER A 24 -8.56 18.97 5.50
C SER A 24 -7.94 17.95 4.55
N GLY A 25 -6.81 17.32 4.91
CA GLY A 25 -6.09 16.37 4.06
C GLY A 25 -5.15 17.03 3.05
N GLU A 26 -4.90 18.34 3.11
CA GLU A 26 -3.84 18.94 2.29
C GLU A 26 -2.46 18.53 2.82
N VAL A 27 -1.41 18.68 2.01
CA VAL A 27 -0.04 18.37 2.41
C VAL A 27 0.79 19.65 2.35
N LYS A 28 1.35 20.05 3.50
CA LYS A 28 2.06 21.34 3.64
C LYS A 28 3.25 21.47 2.69
N GLU A 29 3.94 20.38 2.41
CA GLU A 29 5.15 20.36 1.61
C GLU A 29 4.87 20.29 0.09
N VAL A 30 3.63 19.99 -0.33
CA VAL A 30 3.28 19.78 -1.75
C VAL A 30 1.98 20.49 -2.10
N SER A 31 2.09 21.63 -2.78
CA SER A 31 0.92 22.42 -3.19
C SER A 31 0.03 21.66 -4.18
N GLY A 32 -1.29 21.63 -3.90
CA GLY A 32 -2.27 20.96 -4.73
C GLY A 32 -2.33 19.44 -4.55
N LEU A 33 -1.68 18.88 -3.53
CA LEU A 33 -1.81 17.47 -3.14
C LEU A 33 -2.83 17.33 -2.02
N HIS A 34 -3.80 16.45 -2.21
CA HIS A 34 -4.83 16.14 -1.22
C HIS A 34 -4.81 14.64 -0.90
N VAL A 35 -4.69 14.30 0.38
CA VAL A 35 -4.54 12.94 0.90
C VAL A 35 -5.85 12.47 1.51
N VAL A 36 -6.36 11.36 1.00
CA VAL A 36 -7.47 10.62 1.57
C VAL A 36 -6.91 9.36 2.21
N LYS A 37 -7.01 9.28 3.53
CA LYS A 37 -6.56 8.11 4.30
C LYS A 37 -7.65 7.03 4.28
N LEU A 38 -7.23 5.81 3.99
CA LEU A 38 -8.04 4.60 4.03
C LEU A 38 -7.33 3.60 4.95
N PRO A 39 -8.08 2.75 5.68
CA PRO A 39 -7.46 1.78 6.60
C PRO A 39 -6.56 0.79 5.86
N CYS A 40 -6.87 0.48 4.60
CA CYS A 40 -6.06 -0.40 3.75
C CYS A 40 -6.14 0.03 2.28
N SER A 41 -5.03 -0.15 1.54
CA SER A 41 -5.02 -0.01 0.08
C SER A 41 -5.90 -1.04 -0.64
N GLY A 42 -6.27 -2.16 0.01
CA GLY A 42 -7.20 -3.15 -0.53
C GLY A 42 -8.64 -2.64 -0.70
N MET A 43 -9.03 -1.60 0.05
CA MET A 43 -10.30 -0.90 -0.14
C MET A 43 -10.29 -0.01 -1.38
N ILE A 44 -9.10 0.30 -1.92
CA ILE A 44 -8.99 1.10 -3.13
C ILE A 44 -9.55 0.28 -4.29
N GLN A 45 -10.55 0.84 -4.96
CA GLN A 45 -11.16 0.29 -6.16
C GLN A 45 -10.77 1.16 -7.36
N PRO A 46 -10.51 0.58 -8.54
CA PRO A 46 -10.23 1.36 -9.74
C PRO A 46 -11.35 2.36 -10.08
N LEU A 47 -12.59 2.06 -9.70
CA LEU A 47 -13.72 2.98 -9.87
C LEU A 47 -13.53 4.30 -9.10
N MET A 48 -12.89 4.27 -7.93
CA MET A 48 -12.58 5.50 -7.17
C MET A 48 -11.52 6.35 -7.89
N ILE A 49 -10.55 5.71 -8.53
CA ILE A 49 -9.54 6.39 -9.35
C ILE A 49 -10.23 7.06 -10.55
N GLU A 50 -11.09 6.32 -11.25
CA GLU A 50 -11.88 6.86 -12.36
C GLU A 50 -12.78 8.02 -11.93
N ALA A 51 -13.42 7.92 -10.76
CA ALA A 51 -14.27 8.98 -10.23
C ALA A 51 -13.45 10.25 -9.91
N ALA A 52 -12.27 10.10 -9.32
CA ALA A 52 -11.36 11.22 -9.06
C ALA A 52 -10.95 11.95 -10.35
N MET A 53 -10.58 11.20 -11.39
CA MET A 53 -10.22 11.77 -12.69
C MET A 53 -11.41 12.50 -13.33
N LYS A 54 -12.61 11.91 -13.30
CA LYS A 54 -13.84 12.55 -13.79
C LYS A 54 -14.23 13.82 -13.01
N ALA A 55 -13.89 13.89 -11.73
CA ALA A 55 -14.08 15.08 -10.91
C ALA A 55 -13.08 16.21 -11.23
N GLY A 56 -12.16 16.00 -12.18
CA GLY A 56 -11.17 16.99 -12.59
C GLY A 56 -9.84 16.90 -11.85
N ALA A 57 -9.58 15.79 -11.15
CA ALA A 57 -8.24 15.54 -10.60
C ALA A 57 -7.23 15.42 -11.76
N ALA A 58 -6.11 16.11 -11.65
CA ALA A 58 -5.07 16.06 -12.66
C ALA A 58 -4.32 14.71 -12.61
N GLY A 59 -4.29 14.05 -11.45
CA GLY A 59 -3.72 12.72 -11.29
C GLY A 59 -4.09 12.10 -9.95
N VAL A 60 -3.85 10.80 -9.84
CA VAL A 60 -4.12 10.00 -8.64
C VAL A 60 -2.88 9.24 -8.21
N ILE A 61 -2.54 9.35 -6.93
CA ILE A 61 -1.51 8.54 -6.29
C ILE A 61 -2.20 7.46 -5.46
N VAL A 62 -1.76 6.22 -5.58
CA VAL A 62 -2.21 5.08 -4.79
C VAL A 62 -1.04 4.62 -3.94
N THR A 63 -1.19 4.66 -2.62
CA THR A 63 -0.13 4.26 -1.70
C THR A 63 -0.53 3.00 -0.93
N GLY A 64 0.33 1.99 -0.96
CA GLY A 64 0.16 0.75 -0.22
C GLY A 64 1.41 0.35 0.56
N CYS A 65 1.24 -0.58 1.50
CA CYS A 65 2.37 -1.19 2.20
C CYS A 65 3.30 -1.87 1.19
N GLN A 66 4.55 -2.09 1.57
CA GLN A 66 5.51 -2.81 0.75
C GLN A 66 4.97 -4.19 0.34
N ILE A 67 5.19 -4.58 -0.92
CA ILE A 67 4.72 -5.85 -1.44
C ILE A 67 5.38 -6.99 -0.64
N GLY A 68 4.56 -7.89 -0.09
CA GLY A 68 5.01 -8.97 0.80
C GLY A 68 4.85 -8.65 2.30
N ASP A 69 4.76 -7.37 2.67
CA ASP A 69 4.60 -6.89 4.05
C ASP A 69 3.27 -6.14 4.23
N CYS A 70 2.18 -6.71 3.69
CA CYS A 70 0.86 -6.11 3.85
C CYS A 70 0.29 -6.45 5.22
N TYR A 71 -0.08 -5.42 5.98
CA TYR A 71 -0.76 -5.60 7.27
C TYR A 71 -2.05 -6.44 7.16
N TYR A 72 -2.80 -6.27 6.06
CA TYR A 72 -4.02 -7.03 5.76
C TYR A 72 -3.76 -8.16 4.76
N ARG A 73 -2.56 -8.75 4.80
CA ARG A 73 -2.08 -9.91 4.01
C ARG A 73 -1.94 -9.68 2.51
N GLU A 74 -3.02 -9.34 1.81
CA GLU A 74 -3.03 -9.27 0.34
C GLU A 74 -3.56 -7.96 -0.24
N GLY A 75 -4.01 -7.01 0.59
CA GLY A 75 -4.66 -5.79 0.10
C GLY A 75 -3.84 -5.00 -0.92
N ASN A 76 -2.53 -4.85 -0.69
CA ASN A 76 -1.63 -4.18 -1.63
C ASN A 76 -1.44 -4.95 -2.95
N ARG A 77 -1.34 -6.28 -2.89
CA ARG A 77 -1.25 -7.16 -4.06
C ARG A 77 -2.53 -7.07 -4.90
N MET A 78 -3.70 -7.09 -4.26
CA MET A 78 -4.99 -7.00 -4.96
C MET A 78 -5.11 -5.69 -5.76
N ILE A 79 -4.83 -4.53 -5.15
CA ILE A 79 -4.90 -3.27 -5.87
C ILE A 79 -3.80 -3.15 -6.94
N ARG A 80 -2.59 -3.63 -6.69
CA ARG A 80 -1.54 -3.71 -7.72
C ARG A 80 -2.03 -4.48 -8.94
N ASP A 81 -2.58 -5.67 -8.73
CA ASP A 81 -3.02 -6.54 -9.81
C ASP A 81 -4.23 -5.92 -10.56
N ARG A 82 -5.11 -5.19 -9.87
CA ARG A 82 -6.19 -4.39 -10.49
C ARG A 82 -5.65 -3.23 -11.35
N LEU A 83 -4.63 -2.51 -10.89
CA LEU A 83 -3.98 -1.43 -11.65
C LEU A 83 -3.20 -1.97 -12.87
N LEU A 84 -2.63 -3.17 -12.77
CA LEU A 84 -1.97 -3.84 -13.88
C LEU A 84 -2.98 -4.45 -14.87
N GLY A 85 -4.22 -4.67 -14.47
CA GLY A 85 -5.25 -5.33 -15.28
C GLY A 85 -5.24 -6.85 -15.18
N ASN A 86 -4.47 -7.42 -14.24
CA ASN A 86 -4.38 -8.85 -13.97
C ASN A 86 -5.56 -9.37 -13.11
N ARG A 87 -6.34 -8.47 -12.51
CA ARG A 87 -7.48 -8.82 -11.65
C ARG A 87 -8.67 -7.89 -11.93
N PRO A 88 -9.89 -8.43 -12.13
CA PRO A 88 -11.09 -7.61 -12.24
C PRO A 88 -11.58 -7.11 -10.86
N PRO A 89 -12.24 -5.94 -10.78
CA PRO A 89 -12.32 -4.92 -11.83
C PRO A 89 -10.96 -4.25 -12.04
N GLY A 90 -10.59 -4.01 -13.30
CA GLY A 90 -9.35 -3.31 -13.67
C GLY A 90 -9.62 -1.84 -14.01
N LEU A 91 -8.55 -1.05 -14.14
CA LEU A 91 -8.66 0.35 -14.57
C LEU A 91 -9.12 0.43 -16.03
N LYS A 92 -10.13 1.24 -16.35
CA LYS A 92 -10.59 1.45 -17.73
C LYS A 92 -9.47 1.97 -18.62
N LYS A 93 -9.51 1.55 -19.88
CA LYS A 93 -8.57 2.00 -20.91
C LYS A 93 -8.62 3.52 -21.10
N THR A 94 -9.77 4.16 -20.90
CA THR A 94 -9.95 5.62 -21.07
C THR A 94 -9.09 6.46 -20.13
N VAL A 95 -8.68 5.92 -18.98
CA VAL A 95 -7.84 6.66 -18.03
C VAL A 95 -6.38 6.59 -18.48
N ASP A 96 -5.73 7.76 -18.59
CA ASP A 96 -4.30 7.81 -18.86
C ASP A 96 -3.52 7.25 -17.67
N ARG A 97 -2.80 6.15 -17.90
CA ARG A 97 -2.00 5.47 -16.89
C ARG A 97 -0.84 6.33 -16.40
N ARG A 98 -0.39 7.32 -17.18
CA ARG A 98 0.65 8.28 -16.76
C ARG A 98 0.17 9.19 -15.64
N ARG A 99 -1.15 9.36 -15.49
CA ARG A 99 -1.80 10.12 -14.42
C ARG A 99 -2.13 9.28 -13.19
N VAL A 100 -1.68 8.02 -13.15
CA VAL A 100 -1.84 7.15 -11.99
C VAL A 100 -0.47 6.67 -11.52
N LEU A 101 -0.09 7.04 -10.29
CA LEU A 101 1.14 6.59 -9.65
C LEU A 101 0.80 5.59 -8.54
N ALA A 102 1.49 4.45 -8.52
CA ALA A 102 1.38 3.47 -7.44
C ALA A 102 2.68 3.42 -6.64
N LEU A 103 2.60 3.72 -5.35
CA LEU A 103 3.72 3.72 -4.41
C LEU A 103 3.57 2.58 -3.40
N TRP A 104 4.64 1.81 -3.24
CA TRP A 104 4.75 0.76 -2.24
C TRP A 104 5.82 1.17 -1.24
N LEU A 105 5.38 1.50 -0.04
CA LEU A 105 6.20 2.14 0.99
C LEU A 105 6.14 1.33 2.29
N ALA A 106 7.22 1.42 3.06
CA ALA A 106 7.25 1.02 4.46
C ALA A 106 6.88 2.21 5.37
N ARG A 107 6.41 1.91 6.58
CA ARG A 107 5.93 2.91 7.56
C ARG A 107 6.81 4.16 7.72
N PRO A 108 8.15 4.08 7.86
CA PRO A 108 8.98 5.26 8.09
C PRO A 108 9.32 6.05 6.82
N GLN A 109 8.94 5.58 5.63
CA GLN A 109 9.36 6.16 4.34
C GLN A 109 8.54 7.40 3.91
N LYS A 110 8.31 8.32 4.85
CA LYS A 110 7.58 9.57 4.59
C LYS A 110 8.30 10.48 3.61
N ASP A 111 9.62 10.58 3.70
CA ASP A 111 10.40 11.49 2.86
C ASP A 111 10.37 11.04 1.40
N ARG A 112 10.38 9.72 1.18
CA ARG A 112 10.21 9.11 -0.13
C ARG A 112 8.82 9.38 -0.73
N PHE A 113 7.77 9.29 0.09
CA PHE A 113 6.42 9.67 -0.36
C PHE A 113 6.40 11.12 -0.84
N LEU A 114 6.95 12.04 -0.05
CA LEU A 114 6.95 13.47 -0.37
C LEU A 114 7.78 13.78 -1.62
N SER A 115 8.95 13.16 -1.80
CA SER A 115 9.76 13.37 -3.00
C SER A 115 9.06 12.87 -4.26
N GLU A 116 8.53 11.64 -4.24
CA GLU A 116 7.84 11.06 -5.39
C GLU A 116 6.53 11.82 -5.69
N ALA A 117 5.79 12.26 -4.67
CA ALA A 117 4.60 13.07 -4.86
C ALA A 117 4.91 14.45 -5.47
N LYS A 118 6.01 15.12 -5.05
CA LYS A 118 6.45 16.39 -5.65
C LYS A 118 6.80 16.23 -7.13
N GLU A 119 7.52 15.18 -7.47
CA GLU A 119 7.89 14.88 -8.86
C GLU A 119 6.65 14.56 -9.70
N PHE A 120 5.73 13.78 -9.15
CA PHE A 120 4.47 13.42 -9.82
C PHE A 120 3.58 14.64 -10.08
N VAL A 121 3.43 15.53 -9.09
CA VAL A 121 2.65 16.78 -9.25
C VAL A 121 3.25 17.65 -10.36
N LYS A 122 4.58 17.76 -10.44
CA LYS A 122 5.25 18.48 -11.55
C LYS A 122 4.94 17.82 -12.89
N MET A 123 5.17 16.51 -13.00
CA MET A 123 4.93 15.75 -14.24
C MET A 123 3.47 15.89 -14.73
N VAL A 124 2.49 15.81 -13.83
CA VAL A 124 1.07 15.93 -14.15
C VAL A 124 0.68 17.35 -14.57
N ARG A 125 1.37 18.38 -14.05
CA ARG A 125 1.16 19.78 -14.46
C ARG A 125 1.60 20.00 -15.92
N ASP A 126 2.65 19.32 -16.36
CA ASP A 126 3.18 19.42 -17.73
C ASP A 126 2.35 18.63 -18.75
N LEU A 127 1.53 17.67 -18.31
CA LEU A 127 0.66 16.91 -19.21
C LEU A 127 -0.52 17.74 -19.75
N PRO A 128 -0.86 17.59 -21.05
CA PRO A 128 -2.02 18.24 -21.66
C PRO A 128 -3.31 17.71 -21.01
N ALA A 129 -4.31 18.58 -20.81
CA ALA A 129 -5.57 18.21 -20.17
C ALA A 129 -6.21 16.98 -20.83
N GLU A 130 -6.88 16.16 -20.02
CA GLU A 130 -7.34 14.80 -20.33
C GLU A 130 -8.20 14.67 -21.61
N ALA A 131 -8.72 15.79 -22.12
CA ALA A 131 -9.41 15.88 -23.41
C ALA A 131 -8.56 15.44 -24.63
N ALA A 132 -7.23 15.34 -24.52
CA ALA A 132 -6.34 15.07 -25.67
C ALA A 132 -5.54 13.75 -25.62
N ALA A 133 -5.61 12.97 -24.54
CA ALA A 133 -4.73 11.80 -24.38
C ALA A 133 -5.43 10.50 -24.83
N LYS A 134 -5.09 10.02 -26.03
CA LYS A 134 -5.39 8.64 -26.43
C LYS A 134 -4.78 7.66 -25.42
N PRO A 135 -5.47 6.56 -25.10
CA PRO A 135 -5.06 5.63 -24.07
C PRO A 135 -3.75 4.94 -24.44
N THR A 136 -2.66 5.36 -23.81
CA THR A 136 -1.33 4.79 -24.04
C THR A 136 -1.00 3.79 -22.94
N ALA A 137 -0.40 2.67 -23.36
CA ALA A 137 -0.03 1.55 -22.51
C ALA A 137 0.95 1.95 -21.39
N ALA A 138 0.87 1.19 -20.30
CA ALA A 138 1.57 1.40 -19.03
C ALA A 138 3.09 1.61 -19.18
N PRO A 139 3.69 2.60 -18.51
CA PRO A 139 5.05 2.45 -18.02
C PRO A 139 5.03 1.45 -16.86
N LYS A 140 5.89 0.43 -16.92
CA LYS A 140 6.13 -0.49 -15.78
C LYS A 140 6.60 0.32 -14.57
N PRO A 141 6.17 -0.01 -13.33
CA PRO A 141 6.73 0.59 -12.13
C PRO A 141 8.22 0.22 -12.08
N GLN A 142 9.10 1.18 -12.32
CA GLN A 142 10.52 0.95 -12.20
C GLN A 142 10.87 0.92 -10.73
N ALA A 143 10.98 -0.29 -10.19
CA ALA A 143 11.79 -0.57 -9.03
C ALA A 143 13.24 -0.22 -9.38
N LYS A 144 13.72 0.94 -8.94
CA LYS A 144 15.15 1.22 -8.84
C LYS A 144 15.46 1.82 -7.48
N ALA A 145 16.54 1.31 -6.89
CA ALA A 145 17.18 1.68 -5.63
C ALA A 145 16.54 1.14 -4.34
N ALA A 146 16.35 -0.19 -4.28
CA ALA A 146 16.65 -0.96 -3.07
C ALA A 146 18.01 -1.62 -3.28
N GLU A 147 19.10 -0.85 -3.30
CA GLU A 147 20.45 -1.42 -3.22
C GLU A 147 21.44 -0.33 -2.82
N LYS A 148 21.76 -0.27 -1.53
CA LYS A 148 23.09 0.05 -0.96
C LYS A 148 22.96 0.16 0.57
N LEU A 149 23.00 -0.98 1.26
CA LEU A 149 23.45 -1.04 2.65
C LEU A 149 23.95 -2.44 3.00
N GLU A 150 25.02 -2.88 2.33
CA GLU A 150 25.87 -3.97 2.82
C GLU A 150 27.32 -3.55 2.63
N ALA A 151 27.89 -2.93 3.66
CA ALA A 151 29.34 -2.84 3.88
C ALA A 151 29.59 -2.24 5.26
N GLN A 152 29.85 -3.11 6.24
CA GLN A 152 30.81 -2.92 7.34
C GLN A 152 30.84 -4.18 8.24
N GLY A 153 31.82 -5.06 8.00
CA GLY A 153 32.40 -5.95 9.03
C GLY A 153 33.56 -5.20 9.72
N LYS A 154 33.65 -5.20 11.05
CA LYS A 154 34.30 -6.19 11.99
C LYS A 154 35.75 -5.70 12.33
N PRO A 155 36.43 -6.00 13.47
CA PRO A 155 36.41 -7.15 14.42
C PRO A 155 36.33 -6.71 15.92
N GLU A 156 36.42 -7.50 17.01
CA GLU A 156 37.16 -8.69 17.47
C GLU A 156 36.30 -9.31 18.62
N ASP A 157 36.30 -10.59 18.99
CA ASP A 157 37.38 -11.34 19.63
C ASP A 157 37.16 -12.85 19.50
N ALA A 158 38.27 -13.56 19.37
CA ALA A 158 38.37 -15.00 19.34
C ALA A 158 38.39 -15.59 20.76
N LYS A 159 37.71 -16.72 20.96
CA LYS A 159 38.26 -17.78 21.80
C LYS A 159 37.86 -19.16 21.29
N ALA A 160 38.91 -19.94 21.04
CA ALA A 160 38.92 -21.32 20.59
C ALA A 160 38.41 -22.30 21.65
N VAL A 161 37.93 -23.46 21.16
CA VAL A 161 38.22 -24.87 21.51
C VAL A 161 37.16 -25.74 20.79
N ASP A 162 37.32 -26.99 20.40
CA ASP A 162 38.41 -27.87 19.97
C ASP A 162 37.65 -29.17 19.57
N SER A 163 37.95 -29.75 18.38
CA SER A 163 37.80 -31.18 17.98
C SER A 163 36.43 -31.92 18.18
N VAL A 164 35.98 -32.98 17.49
CA VAL A 164 36.43 -33.88 16.41
C VAL A 164 35.19 -34.73 15.99
N SER A 165 35.28 -35.43 14.84
CA SER A 165 34.43 -36.53 14.29
C SER A 165 33.44 -36.09 13.19
N THR A 166 33.60 -36.35 11.89
CA THR A 166 33.53 -37.66 11.14
C THR A 166 32.26 -38.45 11.50
N GLU A 167 31.41 -38.99 10.61
CA GLU A 167 31.48 -39.41 9.21
C GLU A 167 30.04 -39.67 8.66
N ALA A 168 29.85 -39.47 7.35
CA ALA A 168 29.17 -40.34 6.37
C ALA A 168 27.65 -40.72 6.38
N LYS A 169 27.08 -40.57 5.15
CA LYS A 169 26.19 -41.46 4.36
C LYS A 169 24.64 -41.47 4.55
N THR A 170 23.99 -41.09 3.45
CA THR A 170 22.58 -41.17 2.96
C THR A 170 21.97 -42.59 2.92
N PRO A 171 20.72 -42.84 2.43
CA PRO A 171 19.43 -42.11 2.33
C PRO A 171 18.21 -42.96 2.83
N VAL A 172 16.95 -42.47 2.63
CA VAL A 172 15.72 -43.20 2.19
C VAL A 172 14.42 -42.98 3.03
N GLU A 173 13.39 -42.58 2.29
CA GLU A 173 11.92 -42.79 2.43
C GLU A 173 10.95 -41.97 3.31
N LYS A 174 9.69 -42.15 2.93
CA LYS A 174 8.54 -41.25 2.79
C LYS A 174 7.37 -41.80 3.63
N ALA A 175 6.66 -40.94 4.35
CA ALA A 175 5.28 -41.15 4.82
C ALA A 175 4.68 -39.74 5.05
N ALA A 176 3.73 -39.26 4.23
CA ALA A 176 2.30 -39.56 4.21
C ALA A 176 1.52 -38.96 5.41
N ASP A 177 0.67 -37.99 5.06
CA ASP A 177 -0.62 -37.62 5.67
C ASP A 177 -0.69 -37.04 7.11
N ALA A 178 -0.91 -35.72 7.19
CA ALA A 178 -1.69 -35.10 8.28
C ALA A 178 -2.43 -33.83 7.79
N LYS A 179 -3.77 -33.90 7.81
CA LYS A 179 -4.74 -32.82 7.55
C LYS A 179 -4.83 -31.84 8.74
N PRO A 180 -5.50 -30.68 8.61
CA PRO A 180 -5.09 -29.41 9.18
C PRO A 180 -5.56 -29.17 10.63
N ASN A 181 -4.75 -28.43 11.40
CA ASN A 181 -5.11 -27.94 12.73
C ASN A 181 -6.22 -26.87 12.66
N PRO A 182 -7.26 -26.95 13.51
CA PRO A 182 -8.22 -25.87 13.69
C PRO A 182 -7.64 -24.75 14.56
N SER A 183 -7.88 -23.50 14.14
CA SER A 183 -7.61 -22.29 14.93
C SER A 183 -8.44 -22.28 16.22
N PRO A 184 -7.89 -21.87 17.37
CA PRO A 184 -8.68 -21.73 18.60
C PRO A 184 -9.52 -20.45 18.61
N ASP A 185 -10.76 -20.63 19.05
CA ASP A 185 -11.82 -19.66 19.33
C ASP A 185 -11.38 -18.42 20.13
N MET A 186 -11.84 -17.25 19.70
CA MET A 186 -11.89 -16.02 20.50
C MET A 186 -13.31 -15.88 21.09
N PRO A 187 -13.47 -15.56 22.39
CA PRO A 187 -14.78 -15.40 22.99
C PRO A 187 -15.45 -14.10 22.55
N VAL A 188 -16.68 -14.22 22.03
CA VAL A 188 -17.62 -13.12 21.79
C VAL A 188 -18.29 -12.79 23.11
N ASN A 189 -18.11 -11.56 23.62
CA ASN A 189 -18.83 -11.03 24.78
C ASN A 189 -20.32 -10.82 24.42
N PRO A 190 -21.27 -11.39 25.19
CA PRO A 190 -22.69 -11.10 25.04
C PRO A 190 -23.20 -10.33 26.27
N ASP A 191 -23.21 -9.00 26.23
CA ASP A 191 -24.01 -8.23 27.19
C ASP A 191 -24.45 -6.89 26.59
N ALA A 192 -25.60 -6.92 25.93
CA ALA A 192 -26.40 -5.76 25.58
C ALA A 192 -27.87 -6.19 25.56
N THR A 193 -28.38 -6.59 26.72
CA THR A 193 -29.80 -6.86 26.94
C THR A 193 -30.56 -5.54 26.91
N VAL A 194 -31.44 -5.42 25.91
CA VAL A 194 -32.45 -4.38 25.79
C VAL A 194 -33.68 -4.86 26.55
N ASP A 195 -34.07 -4.16 27.61
CA ASP A 195 -35.37 -4.26 28.29
C ASP A 195 -35.53 -2.97 29.12
N GLY A 196 -36.44 -2.04 28.88
CA GLY A 196 -37.84 -2.25 28.54
C GLY A 196 -38.70 -2.21 29.80
N LYS A 197 -38.71 -1.10 30.57
CA LYS A 197 -39.68 -0.94 31.67
C LYS A 197 -40.29 0.47 31.74
N LYS A 198 -41.60 0.46 31.51
CA LYS A 198 -42.60 1.52 31.51
C LYS A 198 -42.80 2.14 32.91
N PRO A 199 -43.18 3.43 33.03
CA PRO A 199 -43.51 4.04 34.32
C PRO A 199 -44.97 3.73 34.70
N THR A 200 -45.24 3.51 35.99
CA THR A 200 -46.59 3.53 36.57
C THR A 200 -46.59 4.27 37.88
N GLU A 201 -47.59 5.13 38.02
CA GLU A 201 -47.99 6.00 39.12
C GLU A 201 -48.07 5.30 40.49
N SER A 202 -47.74 6.05 41.55
CA SER A 202 -48.51 6.24 42.80
C SER A 202 -47.81 7.29 43.66
#